data_AF-A0A7X7WX86-F1
#
_entry.id   AF-A0A7X7WX86-F1
#
_cell.length_a   1.000
_cell.length_b   1.000
_cell.length_c   1.000
_cell.angle_alpha   90.00
_cell.angle_beta   90.00
_cell.angle_gamma   90.00
#
_symmetry.space_group_name_H-M   'P 1'
#
loop_
_entity.id
_entity.type
_entity.pdbx_description
1 polymer ?
#
loop_
_entity_poly.entity_id
_entity_poly.type
_entity_poly.pdbx_seq_one_letter_code
_entity_poly.pdbx_strand_id
1 'polypeptide(L)'
;MDELKVTQIIKEQTHRALWSIINVISCIPHSKYEKYYCDMPLWKHVYHTLHSLDQWYINPSKYIEPAFHVANLNSLDVHTDKVLSKQEVDEYLLSVTNKIEAYIGRLDENLLLEKPEGCKWTRLTLIIAQLRHLQYHTGIIMGFIICDTGKWPLVIGLENEIPGNDFPYFG
;
A
#
# COMPACT_ATOMS: atom_id res chain seq x y z
N MET A 1 28.17 11.18 -16.89
CA MET A 1 27.31 10.24 -16.12
C MET A 1 26.42 11.13 -15.30
N ASP A 2 25.15 11.27 -15.66
CA ASP A 2 24.23 12.08 -14.86
C ASP A 2 24.15 11.48 -13.46
N GLU A 3 24.27 12.32 -12.45
CA GLU A 3 24.18 11.93 -11.05
C GLU A 3 22.78 11.37 -10.79
N LEU A 4 22.70 10.11 -10.37
CA LEU A 4 21.43 9.46 -10.04
C LEU A 4 20.80 10.23 -8.87
N LYS A 5 19.60 10.78 -9.11
CA LYS A 5 18.89 11.56 -8.10
C LYS A 5 18.16 10.63 -7.14
N VAL A 6 18.16 10.95 -5.84
CA VAL A 6 17.44 10.15 -4.84
C VAL A 6 15.94 10.11 -5.18
N THR A 7 15.41 11.18 -5.77
CA THR A 7 14.04 11.21 -6.29
C THR A 7 13.75 10.16 -7.36
N GLN A 8 14.69 9.84 -8.25
CA GLN A 8 14.51 8.80 -9.26
C GLN A 8 14.41 7.42 -8.61
N ILE A 9 15.28 7.14 -7.63
CA ILE A 9 15.26 5.91 -6.84
C ILE A 9 13.91 5.77 -6.12
N ILE A 10 13.45 6.84 -5.46
CA ILE A 10 12.18 6.82 -4.74
C ILE A 10 11.02 6.53 -5.69
N LYS A 11 10.94 7.22 -6.83
CA LYS A 11 9.87 7.00 -7.81
C LYS A 11 9.85 5.54 -8.26
N GLU A 12 11.01 5.00 -8.63
CA GLU A 12 11.14 3.62 -9.08
C GLU A 12 10.75 2.59 -8.00
N GLN A 13 11.28 2.73 -6.79
CA GLN A 13 10.96 1.82 -5.69
C GLN A 13 9.49 1.92 -5.27
N THR A 14 8.89 3.12 -5.37
CA THR A 14 7.46 3.30 -5.10
C THR A 14 6.61 2.60 -6.15
N HIS A 15 6.91 2.77 -7.44
CA HIS A 15 6.16 2.10 -8.51
C HIS A 15 6.21 0.58 -8.36
N ARG A 16 7.39 0.01 -8.07
CA ARG A 16 7.54 -1.45 -7.84
C ARG A 16 6.75 -1.91 -6.63
N ALA A 17 6.76 -1.14 -5.54
CA ALA A 17 6.00 -1.47 -4.33
C ALA A 17 4.48 -1.39 -4.57
N LEU A 18 4.00 -0.35 -5.27
CA LEU A 18 2.59 -0.19 -5.63
C LEU A 18 2.12 -1.30 -6.55
N TRP A 19 2.87 -1.62 -7.60
CA TRP A 19 2.55 -2.75 -8.48
C TRP A 19 2.45 -4.06 -7.69
N SER A 20 3.41 -4.31 -6.79
CA SER A 20 3.45 -5.54 -5.99
C SER A 20 2.23 -5.68 -5.09
N ILE A 21 1.83 -4.61 -4.38
CA ILE A 21 0.63 -4.70 -3.53
C ILE A 21 -0.66 -4.83 -4.35
N ILE A 22 -0.77 -4.16 -5.51
CA ILE A 22 -1.92 -4.32 -6.42
C ILE A 22 -2.02 -5.78 -6.88
N ASN A 23 -0.90 -6.38 -7.27
CA ASN A 23 -0.87 -7.78 -7.68
C ASN A 23 -1.28 -8.71 -6.54
N VAL A 24 -0.69 -8.53 -5.35
CA VAL A 24 -0.99 -9.35 -4.17
C VAL A 24 -2.46 -9.27 -3.79
N ILE A 25 -3.07 -8.08 -3.80
CA ILE A 25 -4.50 -7.91 -3.52
C ILE A 25 -5.34 -8.59 -4.62
N SER A 26 -4.94 -8.50 -5.88
CA SER A 26 -5.62 -9.16 -7.00
C SER A 26 -5.56 -10.69 -6.94
N CYS A 27 -4.54 -11.25 -6.27
CA CYS A 27 -4.40 -12.69 -6.06
C CYS A 27 -5.34 -13.25 -4.96
N ILE A 28 -6.04 -12.40 -4.19
CA ILE A 28 -6.93 -12.84 -3.12
C ILE A 28 -8.16 -13.55 -3.73
N PRO A 29 -8.41 -14.84 -3.42
CA PRO A 29 -9.62 -15.50 -3.88
C PRO A 29 -10.85 -14.88 -3.22
N HIS A 30 -11.90 -14.63 -4.01
CA HIS A 30 -13.15 -14.04 -3.51
C HIS A 30 -13.73 -14.79 -2.29
N SER A 31 -13.66 -16.13 -2.30
CA SER A 31 -14.13 -16.98 -1.20
C SER A 31 -13.34 -16.84 0.11
N LYS A 32 -12.19 -16.17 0.10
CA LYS A 32 -11.32 -15.97 1.27
C LYS A 32 -11.34 -14.54 1.80
N TYR A 33 -12.04 -13.63 1.14
CA TYR A 33 -12.04 -12.21 1.47
C TYR A 33 -12.49 -11.90 2.90
N GLU A 34 -13.47 -12.65 3.41
CA GLU A 34 -13.97 -12.55 4.79
C GLU A 34 -13.34 -13.56 5.76
N LYS A 35 -12.38 -14.38 5.30
CA LYS A 35 -11.72 -15.36 6.16
C LYS A 35 -10.88 -14.64 7.21
N TYR A 36 -10.94 -15.13 8.45
CA TYR A 36 -10.23 -14.56 9.59
C TYR A 36 -8.78 -15.05 9.69
N TYR A 37 -7.89 -14.12 10.00
CA TYR A 37 -6.47 -14.30 10.28
C TYR A 37 -6.09 -13.43 11.47
N CYS A 38 -5.59 -14.05 12.55
CA CYS A 38 -5.30 -13.36 13.81
C CYS A 38 -6.49 -12.50 14.26
N ASP A 39 -7.67 -13.11 14.35
CA ASP A 39 -8.94 -12.49 14.77
C ASP A 39 -9.49 -11.36 13.89
N MET A 40 -8.85 -11.06 12.75
CA MET A 40 -9.34 -10.06 11.80
C MET A 40 -9.59 -10.65 10.41
N PRO A 41 -10.67 -10.26 9.71
CA PRO A 41 -10.93 -10.73 8.36
C PRO A 41 -9.88 -10.20 7.37
N LEU A 42 -9.58 -10.97 6.32
CA LEU A 42 -8.55 -10.65 5.32
C LEU A 42 -8.72 -9.24 4.74
N TRP A 43 -9.95 -8.85 4.40
CA TRP A 43 -10.22 -7.49 3.90
C TRP A 43 -9.73 -6.38 4.82
N LYS A 44 -9.70 -6.62 6.14
CA LYS A 44 -9.27 -5.62 7.13
C LYS A 44 -7.76 -5.49 7.18
N HIS A 45 -7.02 -6.58 6.92
CA HIS A 45 -5.57 -6.51 6.69
C HIS A 45 -5.23 -5.68 5.46
N VAL A 46 -5.99 -5.85 4.37
CA VAL A 46 -5.85 -5.01 3.16
C VAL A 46 -6.16 -3.55 3.49
N TYR A 47 -7.30 -3.29 4.13
CA TYR A 47 -7.71 -1.94 4.49
C TYR A 47 -6.71 -1.24 5.41
N HIS A 48 -6.23 -1.91 6.46
CA HIS A 48 -5.18 -1.40 7.36
C HIS A 48 -3.94 -0.95 6.58
N THR A 49 -3.50 -1.79 5.64
CA THR A 49 -2.31 -1.53 4.82
C THR A 49 -2.49 -0.28 3.98
N LEU A 50 -3.62 -0.17 3.27
CA LEU A 50 -3.92 0.96 2.39
C LEU A 50 -4.19 2.25 3.15
N HIS A 51 -4.89 2.16 4.28
CA HIS A 51 -5.18 3.31 5.14
C HIS A 51 -3.90 3.93 5.71
N SER A 52 -2.99 3.11 6.25
CA SER A 52 -1.69 3.62 6.72
C SER A 52 -0.92 4.28 5.57
N LEU A 53 -0.90 3.64 4.40
CA LEU A 53 -0.21 4.17 3.23
C LEU A 53 -0.79 5.54 2.84
N ASP A 54 -2.11 5.68 2.76
CA ASP A 54 -2.81 6.92 2.42
C ASP A 54 -2.58 8.04 3.45
N GLN A 55 -2.64 7.69 4.73
CA GLN A 55 -2.48 8.63 5.85
C GLN A 55 -1.05 9.18 5.92
N TRP A 56 -0.06 8.29 5.85
CA TRP A 56 1.29 8.63 6.29
C TRP A 56 2.26 8.96 5.16
N TYR A 57 2.02 8.49 3.93
CA TYR A 57 3.01 8.59 2.85
C TYR A 57 3.30 10.04 2.43
N ILE A 58 2.27 10.89 2.46
CA ILE A 58 2.34 12.27 1.95
C ILE A 58 2.42 13.28 3.08
N ASN A 59 1.36 13.43 3.87
CA ASN A 59 1.32 14.35 5.00
C ASN A 59 0.24 13.91 6.01
N PRO A 60 0.62 13.24 7.11
CA PRO A 60 -0.34 12.82 8.13
C PRO A 60 -1.02 14.00 8.85
N SER A 61 -0.44 15.20 8.81
CA SER A 61 -0.96 16.38 9.51
C SER A 61 -2.10 17.07 8.77
N LYS A 62 -2.30 16.71 7.50
CA LYS A 62 -3.38 17.23 6.62
C LYS A 62 -4.17 16.08 5.99
N TYR A 63 -4.15 14.91 6.62
CA TYR A 63 -4.88 13.75 6.14
C TYR A 63 -6.38 13.91 6.37
N ILE A 64 -7.17 13.42 5.44
CA ILE A 64 -8.63 13.36 5.51
C ILE A 64 -9.02 11.91 5.29
N GLU A 65 -9.76 11.35 6.24
CA GLU A 65 -10.29 10.00 6.17
C GLU A 65 -11.22 9.83 4.95
N PRO A 66 -11.23 8.65 4.29
CA PRO A 66 -12.22 8.39 3.26
C PRO A 66 -13.63 8.39 3.89
N ALA A 67 -14.64 8.80 3.12
CA ALA A 67 -15.99 9.02 3.62
C ALA A 67 -16.63 7.78 4.29
N PHE A 68 -16.18 6.58 3.93
CA PHE A 68 -16.65 5.33 4.52
C PHE A 68 -15.94 4.98 5.85
N HIS A 69 -14.84 5.64 6.21
CA HIS A 69 -14.10 5.31 7.43
C HIS A 69 -14.95 5.55 8.68
N VAL A 70 -14.84 4.63 9.64
CA VAL A 70 -15.38 4.79 11.00
C VAL A 70 -14.25 4.53 12.00
N ALA A 71 -14.39 5.05 13.21
CA ALA A 71 -13.36 4.92 14.24
C ALA A 71 -12.85 3.47 14.38
N ASN A 72 -11.53 3.32 14.36
CA ASN A 72 -10.81 2.05 14.48
C ASN A 72 -11.03 1.03 13.35
N LEU A 73 -11.67 1.39 12.25
CA LEU A 73 -11.86 0.47 11.11
C LEU A 73 -10.53 -0.03 10.54
N ASN A 74 -9.49 0.78 10.63
CA ASN A 74 -8.14 0.46 10.18
C ASN A 74 -7.33 -0.34 11.22
N SER A 75 -7.78 -0.45 12.48
CA SER A 75 -7.02 -1.13 13.53
C SER A 75 -7.19 -2.65 13.44
N LEU A 76 -6.07 -3.37 13.43
CA LEU A 76 -6.06 -4.84 13.52
C LEU A 76 -6.21 -5.35 14.96
N ASP A 77 -6.24 -4.46 15.95
CA ASP A 77 -6.38 -4.82 17.37
C ASP A 77 -7.81 -4.59 17.90
N VAL A 78 -8.68 -3.97 17.10
CA VAL A 78 -10.04 -3.56 17.51
C VAL A 78 -11.07 -4.12 16.54
N HIS A 79 -12.05 -4.85 17.05
CA HIS A 79 -13.18 -5.31 16.23
C HIS A 79 -14.14 -4.17 15.90
N THR A 80 -14.72 -4.20 14.72
CA THR A 80 -15.65 -3.19 14.23
C THR A 80 -16.83 -3.85 13.51
N ASP A 81 -18.04 -3.33 13.72
CA ASP A 81 -19.25 -3.85 13.07
C ASP A 81 -19.29 -3.58 11.56
N LYS A 82 -18.61 -2.50 11.12
CA LYS A 82 -18.53 -2.17 9.70
C LYS A 82 -17.66 -3.20 8.97
N VAL A 83 -18.24 -3.78 7.93
CA VAL A 83 -17.59 -4.66 6.96
C VAL A 83 -17.44 -3.90 5.65
N LEU A 84 -16.24 -3.93 5.06
CA LEU A 84 -16.01 -3.36 3.74
C LEU A 84 -16.24 -4.43 2.67
N SER A 85 -16.94 -4.06 1.60
CA SER A 85 -17.05 -4.89 0.41
C SER A 85 -15.74 -4.90 -0.39
N LYS A 86 -15.57 -5.94 -1.21
CA LYS A 86 -14.43 -6.03 -2.16
C LYS A 86 -14.35 -4.80 -3.06
N GLN A 87 -15.50 -4.32 -3.55
CA GLN A 87 -15.57 -3.14 -4.38
C GLN A 87 -15.10 -1.87 -3.66
N GLU A 88 -15.55 -1.63 -2.42
CA GLU A 88 -15.09 -0.47 -1.63
C GLU A 88 -13.57 -0.48 -1.43
N VAL A 89 -12.98 -1.66 -1.16
CA VAL A 89 -11.53 -1.79 -0.99
C VAL A 89 -10.78 -1.59 -2.31
N ASP A 90 -11.32 -2.07 -3.43
CA ASP A 90 -10.70 -1.90 -4.75
C ASP A 90 -10.74 -0.44 -5.22
N GLU A 91 -11.87 0.23 -5.03
CA GLU A 91 -12.01 1.66 -5.32
C GLU A 91 -11.06 2.49 -4.43
N TYR A 92 -10.91 2.10 -3.17
CA TYR A 92 -9.97 2.75 -2.27
C TYR A 92 -8.51 2.49 -2.67
N LEU A 93 -8.15 1.25 -3.04
CA LEU A 93 -6.83 0.91 -3.57
C LEU A 93 -6.48 1.81 -4.76
N LEU A 94 -7.37 1.91 -5.75
CA LEU A 94 -7.17 2.76 -6.93
C LEU A 94 -7.00 4.24 -6.55
N SER A 95 -7.81 4.74 -5.61
CA SER A 95 -7.70 6.12 -5.14
C SER A 95 -6.34 6.39 -4.48
N VAL A 96 -5.88 5.47 -3.62
CA VAL A 96 -4.61 5.61 -2.89
C VAL A 96 -3.42 5.52 -3.84
N THR A 97 -3.41 4.57 -4.78
CA THR A 97 -2.31 4.42 -5.75
C THR A 97 -2.19 5.65 -6.64
N ASN A 98 -3.30 6.13 -7.21
CA ASN A 98 -3.32 7.35 -8.03
C ASN A 98 -2.82 8.58 -7.25
N LYS A 99 -3.21 8.72 -5.98
CA LYS A 99 -2.78 9.81 -5.11
C LYS A 99 -1.26 9.78 -4.88
N ILE A 100 -0.69 8.59 -4.67
CA ILE A 100 0.75 8.42 -4.44
C ILE A 100 1.55 8.62 -5.72
N GLU A 101 1.11 8.07 -6.85
CA GLU A 101 1.73 8.28 -8.16
C GLU A 101 1.77 9.78 -8.53
N ALA A 102 0.66 10.48 -8.35
CA ALA A 102 0.60 11.93 -8.58
C ALA A 102 1.51 12.72 -7.62
N TYR A 103 1.73 12.22 -6.40
CA TYR A 103 2.64 12.85 -5.43
C TYR A 103 4.10 12.64 -5.83
N ILE A 104 4.53 11.39 -6.05
CA ILE A 104 5.92 11.11 -6.43
C ILE A 104 6.27 11.69 -7.80
N GLY A 105 5.31 11.82 -8.72
CA GLY A 105 5.49 12.51 -9.99
C GLY A 105 5.96 13.96 -9.82
N ARG A 106 5.45 14.66 -8.79
CA ARG A 106 5.76 16.06 -8.47
C ARG A 106 6.95 16.24 -7.52
N LEU A 107 7.51 15.18 -6.95
CA LEU A 107 8.67 15.28 -6.08
C LEU A 107 9.93 15.67 -6.88
N ASP A 108 10.63 16.68 -6.36
CA ASP A 108 11.98 17.06 -6.75
C ASP A 108 12.97 16.88 -5.57
N GLU A 109 14.26 17.00 -5.86
CA GLU A 109 15.35 16.70 -4.91
C GLU A 109 15.32 17.60 -3.68
N ASN A 110 14.95 18.88 -3.86
CA ASN A 110 14.95 19.87 -2.79
C ASN A 110 13.83 19.60 -1.79
N LEU A 111 12.70 19.07 -2.25
CA LEU A 111 11.54 18.76 -1.41
C LEU A 111 11.76 17.57 -0.46
N LEU A 112 12.68 16.64 -0.77
CA LEU A 112 12.82 15.38 -0.03
C LEU A 112 13.13 15.59 1.45
N LEU A 113 14.03 16.53 1.76
CA LEU A 113 14.46 16.83 3.13
C LEU A 113 13.57 17.88 3.81
N GLU A 114 12.66 18.51 3.08
CA GLU A 114 11.68 19.41 3.65
C GLU A 114 10.57 18.63 4.39
N LYS A 115 10.00 19.30 5.39
CA LYS A 115 8.83 18.81 6.12
C LYS A 115 7.56 19.32 5.45
N PRO A 116 6.54 18.48 5.21
CA PRO A 116 5.21 18.95 4.83
C PRO A 116 4.65 19.93 5.88
N GLU A 117 3.71 20.78 5.47
CA GLU A 117 3.07 21.75 6.37
C GLU A 117 2.48 21.04 7.60
N GLY A 118 2.84 21.54 8.80
CA GLY A 118 2.38 21.00 10.08
C GLY A 118 3.02 19.66 10.49
N CYS A 119 3.84 19.05 9.62
CA CYS A 119 4.44 17.74 9.86
C CYS A 119 5.83 17.87 10.50
N LYS A 120 6.12 17.02 11.48
CA LYS A 120 7.45 17.01 12.14
C LYS A 120 8.52 16.22 11.40
N TRP A 121 8.13 15.36 10.46
CA TRP A 121 9.01 14.48 9.68
C TRP A 121 9.24 15.02 8.27
N THR A 122 10.39 14.70 7.67
CA THR A 122 10.67 15.04 6.28
C THR A 122 9.86 14.14 5.34
N ARG A 123 9.65 14.59 4.09
CA ARG A 123 9.00 13.77 3.06
C ARG A 123 9.73 12.44 2.87
N LEU A 124 11.07 12.46 2.86
CA LEU A 124 11.88 11.24 2.75
C LEU A 124 11.63 10.27 3.91
N THR A 125 11.56 10.76 5.14
CA THR A 125 11.26 9.92 6.31
C THR A 125 9.89 9.26 6.19
N LEU A 126 8.86 10.01 5.77
CA LEU A 126 7.51 9.48 5.58
C LEU A 126 7.47 8.38 4.51
N ILE A 127 8.11 8.63 3.36
CA ILE A 127 8.19 7.68 2.23
C ILE A 127 8.87 6.38 2.66
N ILE A 128 10.07 6.45 3.25
CA ILE A 128 10.82 5.26 3.68
C ILE A 128 10.06 4.48 4.76
N ALA A 129 9.43 5.18 5.71
CA ALA A 129 8.63 4.55 6.74
C ALA A 129 7.45 3.77 6.14
N GLN A 130 6.79 4.33 5.14
CA GLN A 130 5.64 3.67 4.51
C GLN A 130 6.03 2.58 3.53
N LEU A 131 7.15 2.68 2.81
CA LEU A 131 7.66 1.56 2.01
C LEU A 131 7.95 0.34 2.90
N ARG A 132 8.55 0.55 4.08
CA ARG A 132 8.76 -0.53 5.07
C ARG A 132 7.44 -1.11 5.56
N HIS A 133 6.50 -0.26 5.99
CA HIS A 133 5.19 -0.69 6.45
C HIS A 133 4.45 -1.52 5.39
N LEU A 134 4.38 -0.99 4.16
CA LEU A 134 3.76 -1.65 3.03
C LEU A 134 4.39 -3.02 2.77
N GLN A 135 5.72 -3.13 2.75
CA GLN A 135 6.40 -4.40 2.52
C GLN A 135 6.07 -5.46 3.59
N TYR A 136 6.03 -5.10 4.87
CA TYR A 136 5.64 -6.04 5.93
C TYR A 136 4.23 -6.58 5.72
N HIS A 137 3.27 -5.71 5.46
CA HIS A 137 1.88 -6.14 5.29
C HIS A 137 1.61 -6.84 3.95
N THR A 138 2.31 -6.46 2.87
CA THR A 138 2.31 -7.22 1.61
C THR A 138 2.75 -8.66 1.87
N GLY A 139 3.86 -8.86 2.62
CA GLY A 139 4.34 -10.20 2.97
C GLY A 139 3.34 -11.00 3.82
N ILE A 140 2.65 -10.35 4.77
CA ILE A 140 1.60 -10.98 5.58
C ILE A 140 0.44 -11.45 4.70
N ILE A 141 -0.09 -10.57 3.84
CA ILE A 141 -1.22 -10.90 2.94
C ILE A 141 -0.82 -12.01 1.96
N MET A 142 0.40 -11.94 1.41
CA MET A 142 0.96 -13.03 0.59
C MET A 142 0.99 -14.35 1.35
N GLY A 143 1.43 -14.35 2.62
CA GLY A 143 1.44 -15.54 3.46
C GLY A 143 0.07 -16.17 3.63
N PHE A 144 -0.98 -15.36 3.77
CA PHE A 144 -2.37 -15.84 3.80
C PHE A 144 -2.77 -16.50 2.49
N ILE A 145 -2.47 -15.87 1.34
CA ILE A 145 -2.78 -16.41 0.01
C ILE A 145 -2.04 -17.73 -0.22
N ILE A 146 -0.75 -17.80 0.13
CA ILE A 146 0.06 -19.02 -0.02
C ILE A 146 -0.53 -20.15 0.82
N CYS A 147 -0.87 -19.90 2.08
CA CYS A 147 -1.49 -20.91 2.95
C CYS A 147 -2.84 -21.40 2.41
N ASP A 148 -3.63 -20.52 1.80
CA ASP A 148 -4.97 -20.86 1.31
C ASP A 148 -5.01 -21.51 -0.08
N THR A 149 -4.02 -21.21 -0.92
CA THR A 149 -4.08 -21.53 -2.35
C THR A 149 -2.91 -22.38 -2.83
N GLY A 150 -1.80 -22.42 -2.07
CA GLY A 150 -0.53 -23.01 -2.51
C GLY A 150 0.15 -22.24 -3.64
N LYS A 151 -0.37 -21.06 -4.04
CA LYS A 151 0.19 -20.23 -5.10
C LYS A 151 0.96 -19.05 -4.52
N TRP A 152 2.03 -18.66 -5.21
CA TRP A 152 2.92 -17.58 -4.79
C TRP A 152 2.63 -16.30 -5.58
N PRO A 153 2.03 -15.25 -4.99
CA PRO A 153 1.87 -13.97 -5.69
C PRO A 153 3.22 -13.39 -6.12
N LEU A 154 3.32 -12.92 -7.36
CA LEU A 154 4.54 -12.29 -7.84
C LEU A 154 4.77 -10.93 -7.16
N VAL A 155 6.01 -10.69 -6.72
CA VAL A 155 6.51 -9.37 -6.28
C VAL A 155 7.80 -9.05 -7.05
N ILE A 156 8.04 -7.78 -7.33
CA ILE A 156 9.11 -7.39 -8.26
C ILE A 156 10.38 -7.00 -7.50
N GLY A 157 11.50 -7.66 -7.85
CA GLY A 157 12.85 -7.30 -7.39
C GLY A 157 13.47 -6.15 -8.20
N LEU A 158 14.79 -5.98 -8.17
CA LEU A 158 15.47 -4.89 -8.89
C LEU A 158 15.73 -5.20 -10.37
N GLU A 159 15.96 -6.47 -10.70
CA GLU A 159 16.46 -6.89 -12.02
C GLU A 159 15.35 -7.11 -13.05
N ASN A 160 14.12 -7.38 -12.59
CA ASN A 160 13.01 -7.67 -13.48
C ASN A 160 12.29 -6.39 -13.91
N GLU A 161 11.82 -6.35 -15.15
CA GLU A 161 10.88 -5.32 -15.60
C GLU A 161 9.55 -5.46 -14.85
N ILE A 162 8.84 -4.34 -14.69
CA ILE A 162 7.48 -4.34 -14.15
C ILE A 162 6.58 -4.96 -15.23
N PRO A 163 5.85 -6.07 -14.94
CA PRO A 163 4.91 -6.63 -15.89
C PRO A 163 3.76 -5.66 -16.21
N GLY A 164 2.94 -6.01 -17.21
CA GLY A 164 1.72 -5.28 -17.49
C GLY A 164 0.73 -5.24 -16.32
N ASN A 165 -0.42 -4.62 -16.56
CA ASN A 165 -1.48 -4.47 -15.56
C ASN A 165 -2.55 -5.56 -15.67
N ASP A 166 -2.24 -6.69 -16.30
CA ASP A 166 -3.16 -7.83 -16.50
C ASP A 166 -3.14 -8.77 -15.28
N PHE A 167 -3.42 -8.20 -14.11
CA PHE A 167 -3.44 -8.92 -12.83
C PHE A 167 -4.49 -10.05 -12.82
N PRO A 168 -4.29 -11.14 -12.04
CA PRO A 168 -3.16 -11.41 -11.14
C PRO A 168 -2.01 -12.20 -11.77
N TYR A 169 -0.79 -11.97 -11.26
CA TYR A 169 0.42 -12.70 -11.56
C TYR A 169 0.87 -13.57 -10.38
N PHE A 170 1.19 -14.83 -10.67
CA PHE A 170 1.84 -15.75 -9.74
C PHE A 170 3.25 -16.09 -10.24
N GLY A 171 4.17 -16.38 -9.32
CA GLY A 171 5.53 -16.87 -9.61
C GLY A 171 5.61 -18.38 -9.78
#